data_AF-A0A1G7VGS1-F1
#
_entry.id   AF-A0A1G7VGS1-F1
#
_cell.length_a   1.000
_cell.length_b   1.000
_cell.length_c   1.000
_cell.angle_alpha   90.00
_cell.angle_beta   90.00
_cell.angle_gamma   90.00
#
_symmetry.space_group_name_H-M   'P 1'
#
loop_
_entity.id
_entity.type
_entity.pdbx_description
1 polymer ?
#
loop_
_entity_poly.entity_id
_entity_poly.type
_entity_poly.pdbx_seq_one_letter_code
_entity_poly.pdbx_strand_id
1 'polypeptide(L)' 'MSESVRAVVKCQDPGDGSGDVIIDVPPDVLAGMNVGLGDSLSIELGA' A
#
# COMPACT_ATOMS: atom_id res chain seq x y z
N MET A 1 -9.08 -19.26 7.34
CA MET A 1 -7.66 -19.03 7.00
C MET A 1 -7.62 -17.78 6.18
N SER A 2 -7.12 -16.67 6.72
CA SER A 2 -6.96 -15.45 5.94
C SER A 2 -5.55 -15.47 5.38
N GLU A 3 -5.42 -15.74 4.08
CA GLU A 3 -4.14 -15.59 3.40
C GLU A 3 -3.66 -14.15 3.56
N SER A 4 -2.44 -13.99 4.09
CA SER A 4 -1.83 -12.68 4.22
C SER A 4 -1.22 -12.30 2.87
N VAL A 5 -1.85 -11.36 2.17
CA VAL A 5 -1.29 -10.81 0.93
C VAL A 5 -0.05 -9.99 1.30
N ARG A 6 1.12 -10.41 0.80
CA ARG A 6 2.41 -9.72 1.01
C ARG A 6 3.00 -9.34 -0.34
N ALA A 7 3.41 -8.09 -0.47
CA ALA A 7 4.06 -7.60 -1.67
C ALA A 7 5.23 -6.68 -1.31
N VAL A 8 6.28 -6.73 -2.14
CA VAL A 8 7.36 -5.75 -2.11
C VAL A 8 6.98 -4.66 -3.10
N VAL A 9 6.96 -3.41 -2.63
CA VAL A 9 6.54 -2.24 -3.39
C VAL A 9 7.66 -1.20 -3.43
N LYS A 10 7.61 -0.32 -4.41
CA LYS A 10 8.56 0.79 -4.51
C LYS A 10 8.00 2.01 -3.77
N CYS A 11 8.76 2.48 -2.79
CA CYS A 11 8.52 3.76 -2.14
C CYS A 11 9.15 4.89 -2.95
N GLN A 12 8.39 5.94 -3.22
CA GLN A 12 8.81 7.10 -3.99
C GLN A 12 8.59 8.37 -3.20
N ASP A 13 9.60 9.25 -3.21
CA ASP A 13 9.48 10.58 -2.65
C ASP A 13 8.52 11.42 -3.52
N PRO A 14 7.45 12.01 -2.94
CA PRO A 14 6.52 12.87 -3.68
C PRO A 14 7.18 14.16 -4.20
N GLY A 15 8.33 14.56 -3.66
CA GLY A 15 9.09 15.74 -4.11
C GLY A 15 8.46 17.07 -3.70
N ASP A 16 7.45 17.05 -2.83
CA ASP A 16 6.73 18.23 -2.35
C ASP A 16 7.20 18.72 -0.96
N GLY A 17 8.12 17.99 -0.32
CA GLY A 17 8.64 18.32 1.01
C GLY A 17 7.65 18.08 2.15
N SER A 18 6.54 17.37 1.92
CA SER A 18 5.57 16.99 2.95
C SER A 18 6.14 16.00 3.97
N GLY A 19 7.12 15.20 3.55
CA GLY A 19 7.62 14.04 4.30
C GLY A 19 6.76 12.79 4.12
N ASP A 20 5.78 12.82 3.22
CA ASP A 20 4.97 11.66 2.86
C ASP A 20 5.70 10.76 1.84
N VAL A 21 5.13 9.59 1.55
CA VAL A 21 5.67 8.65 0.57
C VAL A 21 4.58 8.15 -0.37
N ILE A 22 4.88 8.11 -1.66
CA ILE A 22 4.02 7.48 -2.67
C ILE A 22 4.42 6.02 -2.78
N ILE A 23 3.43 5.13 -2.68
CA ILE A 23 3.62 3.69 -2.80
C ILE A 23 2.83 3.21 -4.00
N ASP A 24 3.52 2.60 -4.96
CA ASP A 24 2.87 1.96 -6.11
C ASP A 24 2.47 0.53 -5.73
N VAL A 25 1.17 0.32 -5.51
CA VAL A 25 0.61 -0.96 -5.06
C VAL A 25 0.07 -1.73 -6.28
N PRO A 26 0.54 -2.96 -6.53
CA PRO A 26 0.06 -3.76 -7.66
C PRO A 26 -1.46 -4.01 -7.59
N PRO A 27 -2.17 -4.01 -8.74
CA PRO A 27 -3.62 -4.23 -8.77
C PRO A 27 -4.06 -5.55 -8.14
N ASP A 28 -3.26 -6.61 -8.31
CA ASP A 28 -3.54 -7.94 -7.77
C ASP A 28 -3.51 -7.96 -6.23
N VAL A 29 -2.69 -7.11 -5.62
CA VAL A 29 -2.61 -6.95 -4.16
C VAL A 29 -3.88 -6.27 -3.63
N LEU A 30 -4.31 -5.20 -4.30
CA LEU A 30 -5.55 -4.50 -3.97
C LEU A 30 -6.77 -5.42 -4.13
N ALA A 31 -6.81 -6.20 -5.22
CA ALA A 31 -7.84 -7.19 -5.45
C ALA A 31 -7.85 -8.30 -4.38
N GLY A 32 -6.68 -8.81 -3.99
CA GLY A 32 -6.54 -9.80 -2.92
C GLY A 32 -6.95 -9.29 -1.54
N MET A 33 -6.85 -7.98 -1.31
CA MET A 33 -7.31 -7.30 -0.09
C MET A 33 -8.78 -6.86 -0.17
N ASN A 34 -9.43 -6.99 -1.33
CA ASN A 34 -10.77 -6.48 -1.63
C ASN A 34 -10.89 -4.96 -1.35
N VAL A 35 -9.91 -4.19 -1.83
CA VAL A 35 -9.82 -2.74 -1.67
C VAL A 35 -9.90 -2.05 -3.05
N GLY A 36 -10.74 -1.02 -3.15
CA GLY A 36 -10.94 -0.21 -4.35
C GLY A 36 -10.47 1.24 -4.21
N LEU A 37 -10.65 2.02 -5.28
CA LEU A 37 -10.35 3.45 -5.26
C LEU A 37 -11.31 4.19 -4.32
N GLY A 38 -10.75 5.00 -3.41
CA GLY A 38 -11.49 5.76 -2.41
C GLY A 38 -11.61 5.06 -1.05
N ASP A 39 -11.21 3.79 -0.97
CA ASP A 39 -11.12 3.09 0.31
C ASP A 39 -9.89 3.55 1.10
N SER A 40 -9.98 3.44 2.43
CA SER A 40 -8.87 3.77 3.34
C SER A 40 -8.05 2.53 3.67
N LEU A 41 -6.75 2.62 3.47
CA LEU A 41 -5.78 1.59 3.84
C LEU A 41 -4.93 2.09 5.02
N SER A 42 -4.88 1.31 6.09
CA SER A 42 -3.94 1.55 7.19
C SER A 42 -2.66 0.76 6.93
N ILE A 43 -1.51 1.43 7.05
CA ILE A 43 -0.19 0.81 6.97
C ILE A 43 0.41 0.83 8.37
N GLU A 44 0.85 -0.33 8.84
CA GLU A 44 1.48 -0.49 10.15
C GLU A 44 2.92 -0.99 9.99
N LEU A 45 3.83 -0.43 10.78
CA LEU A 45 5.22 -0.87 10.79
C LEU A 45 5.29 -2.17 11.60
N GLY A 46 5.65 -3.27 10.95
CA GLY A 46 5.89 -4.54 11.63
C GLY A 46 7.04 -4.42 12.63
N ALA A 47 6.83 -4.97 13.83
CA ALA A 47 7.83 -5.04 14.91
C ALA A 47 9.01 -5.98 14.57
#